data_AF-A0A8J7N8N4-F1
#
_entry.id   AF-A0A8J7N8N4-F1
#
_cell.length_a   1.000
_cell.length_b   1.000
_cell.length_c   1.000
_cell.angle_alpha   90.00
_cell.angle_beta   90.00
_cell.angle_gamma   90.00
#
_symmetry.space_group_name_H-M   'P 1'
#
loop_
_entity.id
_entity.type
_entity.pdbx_description
1 polymer ?
#
loop_
_entity_poly.entity_id
_entity_poly.type
_entity_poly.pdbx_seq_one_letter_code
_entity_poly.pdbx_strand_id
1 'polypeptide(L)'
;MENPPEKPSLPVTIDEVKGRDLPRAWAERAGVGPNDTVSVTIAASRREAMRRLGPIMDRIAAQAAASGLTPEKLRDILPDFPVELAKR
;
A
#
# COMPACT_ATOMS: atom_id res chain seq x y z
N MET A 1 -14.19 13.81 -24.89
CA MET A 1 -14.08 12.69 -23.93
C MET A 1 -13.68 13.30 -22.60
N GLU A 2 -14.62 13.38 -21.66
CA GLU A 2 -14.33 13.87 -20.31
C GLU A 2 -13.67 12.75 -19.49
N ASN A 3 -12.50 13.03 -18.91
CA ASN A 3 -11.85 12.10 -17.99
C ASN A 3 -12.70 11.99 -16.72
N PRO A 4 -13.05 10.78 -16.25
CA PRO A 4 -13.79 10.65 -15.01
C PRO A 4 -12.95 11.16 -13.83
N PRO A 5 -13.57 11.79 -12.82
CA PRO A 5 -12.86 12.33 -11.67
C PRO A 5 -12.13 11.20 -10.95
N GLU A 6 -10.83 11.37 -10.73
CA GLU A 6 -10.02 10.46 -9.91
C GLU A 6 -10.65 10.42 -8.50
N LYS A 7 -11.28 9.29 -8.16
CA LYS A 7 -11.76 9.08 -6.80
C LYS A 7 -10.56 9.20 -5.85
N PRO A 8 -10.65 10.02 -4.79
CA PRO A 8 -9.58 10.13 -3.82
C PRO A 8 -9.33 8.73 -3.25
N SER A 9 -8.05 8.35 -3.27
CA SER A 9 -7.59 7.08 -2.72
C SER A 9 -7.92 7.11 -1.24
N LEU A 10 -8.65 6.12 -0.75
CA LEU A 10 -9.02 6.07 0.66
C LEU A 10 -7.73 6.10 1.51
N PRO A 11 -7.65 6.94 2.55
CA PRO A 11 -6.51 6.95 3.45
C PRO A 11 -6.35 5.56 4.07
N VAL A 12 -5.16 4.97 3.90
CA VAL A 12 -4.80 3.73 4.59
C VAL A 12 -4.16 4.11 5.91
N THR A 13 -4.89 3.88 7.00
CA THR A 13 -4.33 3.93 8.35
C THR A 13 -3.37 2.77 8.51
N ILE A 14 -2.12 3.07 8.84
CA ILE A 14 -1.09 2.04 9.00
C ILE A 14 -1.07 1.52 10.42
N ASP A 15 -1.22 2.41 11.42
CA ASP A 15 -1.16 2.03 12.82
C ASP A 15 -1.72 3.11 13.76
N GLU A 16 -2.05 2.71 14.99
CA GLU A 16 -2.33 3.59 16.12
C GLU A 16 -1.10 3.67 17.03
N VAL A 17 -0.49 4.84 17.14
CA VAL A 17 0.76 5.04 17.89
C VAL A 17 0.57 6.08 19.00
N LYS A 18 1.37 5.99 20.06
CA LYS A 18 1.37 7.02 21.11
C LYS A 18 2.17 8.24 20.66
N GLY A 19 1.79 9.42 21.14
CA GLY A 19 2.48 10.67 20.81
C GLY A 19 3.98 10.65 21.11
N ARG A 20 4.41 9.91 22.15
CA ARG A 20 5.84 9.72 22.48
C ARG A 20 6.62 8.91 21.44
N ASP A 21 5.93 8.09 20.65
CA ASP A 21 6.51 7.24 19.61
C ASP A 21 6.54 7.97 18.26
N LEU A 22 5.93 9.16 18.17
CA LEU A 22 6.01 10.02 16.99
C LEU A 22 7.34 10.80 16.95
N PRO A 23 7.83 11.15 15.76
CA PRO A 23 8.83 12.19 15.62
C PRO A 23 8.37 13.49 16.31
N ARG A 24 9.25 14.10 17.11
CA ARG A 24 8.92 15.31 17.91
C ARG A 24 8.25 16.42 17.10
N ALA A 25 8.77 16.72 15.90
CA ALA A 25 8.22 17.74 15.02
C ALA A 25 6.79 17.43 14.53
N TRP A 26 6.40 16.16 14.49
CA TRP A 26 5.04 15.75 14.11
C TRP A 26 4.09 15.82 15.30
N ALA A 27 4.53 15.38 16.48
CA ALA A 27 3.76 15.51 17.72
C ALA A 27 3.46 16.99 18.04
N GLU A 28 4.46 17.87 17.90
CA GLU A 28 4.30 19.32 18.12
C GLU A 28 3.33 19.95 17.11
N ARG A 29 3.46 19.60 15.81
CA ARG A 29 2.55 20.09 14.77
C ARG A 29 1.11 19.62 14.94
N ALA A 30 0.92 18.41 15.45
CA ALA A 30 -0.39 17.83 15.67
C ALA A 30 -0.98 18.21 17.05
N GLY A 31 -0.21 18.86 17.92
CA GLY A 31 -0.64 19.21 19.29
C GLY A 31 -0.88 18.00 20.18
N VAL A 32 -0.16 16.91 19.94
CA VAL A 32 -0.39 15.60 20.56
C VAL A 32 0.53 15.43 21.76
N GLY A 33 -0.05 15.13 22.92
CA GLY A 33 0.69 14.82 24.13
C GLY A 33 1.34 13.43 24.08
N PRO A 34 2.36 13.16 24.91
CA PRO A 34 3.13 11.91 24.84
C PRO A 34 2.31 10.63 25.08
N ASN A 35 1.18 10.73 25.78
CA ASN A 35 0.30 9.60 26.12
C ASN A 35 -0.94 9.50 25.21
N ASP A 36 -1.16 10.49 24.35
CA ASP A 36 -2.29 10.51 23.44
C ASP A 36 -2.07 9.48 22.33
N THR A 37 -3.12 8.76 21.95
CA THR A 37 -3.08 7.84 20.82
C THR A 37 -3.46 8.60 19.55
N VAL A 38 -2.68 8.43 18.49
CA VAL A 38 -3.01 8.99 17.18
C VAL A 38 -2.96 7.94 16.09
N SER A 39 -3.82 8.14 15.09
CA SER A 39 -3.83 7.32 13.88
C SER A 39 -2.87 7.91 12.85
N VAL A 40 -1.86 7.14 12.45
CA VAL A 40 -0.95 7.56 11.37
C VAL A 40 -1.49 7.04 10.05
N THR A 41 -1.81 7.98 9.17
CA THR A 41 -2.31 7.72 7.82
C THR A 41 -1.24 8.09 6.81
N ILE A 42 -0.82 7.14 5.98
CA ILE A 42 -0.01 7.48 4.81
C ILE A 42 -0.97 7.81 3.67
N ALA A 43 -1.07 9.10 3.36
CA ALA A 43 -1.73 9.59 2.16
C ALA A 43 -0.79 9.40 0.94
N ALA A 44 -0.49 8.14 0.60
CA ALA A 44 0.04 7.87 -0.73
C ALA A 44 -1.14 7.99 -1.70
N SER A 45 -1.09 8.94 -2.62
CA SER A 45 -2.05 8.91 -3.73
C SER A 45 -1.90 7.56 -4.43
N ARG A 46 -3.00 6.88 -4.76
CA ARG A 46 -2.96 5.60 -5.48
C ARG A 46 -2.07 5.69 -6.73
N ARG A 47 -2.06 6.86 -7.38
CA ARG A 47 -1.19 7.19 -8.50
C ARG A 47 0.29 7.15 -8.14
N GLU A 48 0.70 7.75 -7.02
CA GLU A 48 2.10 7.71 -6.56
C GLU A 48 2.51 6.35 -6.00
N ALA A 49 1.61 5.65 -5.31
CA ALA A 49 1.81 4.28 -4.90
C ALA A 49 2.02 3.36 -6.11
N MET A 50 1.17 3.44 -7.14
CA MET A 50 1.33 2.69 -8.39
C MET A 50 2.59 3.09 -9.15
N ARG A 51 2.97 4.37 -9.17
CA ARG A 51 4.22 4.83 -9.79
C ARG A 51 5.47 4.21 -9.15
N ARG A 52 5.46 4.02 -7.83
CA ARG A 52 6.62 3.47 -7.09
C ARG A 52 6.59 1.95 -6.97
N LEU A 53 5.43 1.38 -6.70
CA LEU A 53 5.25 -0.06 -6.48
C LEU A 53 5.09 -0.84 -7.80
N GLY A 54 4.49 -0.24 -8.83
CA GLY A 54 4.27 -0.88 -10.13
C GLY A 54 5.55 -1.50 -10.71
N PRO A 55 6.63 -0.72 -10.91
CA PRO A 55 7.88 -1.26 -11.45
C PRO A 55 8.52 -2.37 -10.59
N ILE A 56 8.32 -2.33 -9.28
CA ILE A 56 8.83 -3.36 -8.35
C ILE A 56 8.01 -4.64 -8.53
N MET A 57 6.68 -4.52 -8.57
CA MET A 57 5.78 -5.65 -8.78
C MET A 57 5.97 -6.28 -10.16
N ASP A 58 6.17 -5.47 -11.21
CA ASP A 58 6.44 -5.96 -12.57
C ASP A 58 7.75 -6.76 -12.61
N ARG A 59 8.79 -6.29 -11.91
CA ARG A 59 10.06 -7.00 -11.81
C ARG A 59 9.91 -8.33 -11.06
N ILE A 60 9.16 -8.35 -9.96
CA ILE A 60 8.87 -9.57 -9.21
C ILE A 60 8.09 -10.56 -10.10
N ALA A 61 7.06 -10.09 -10.81
CA ALA A 61 6.26 -10.90 -11.70
C ALA A 61 7.09 -11.50 -12.85
N ALA A 62 7.95 -10.69 -13.48
CA ALA A 62 8.84 -11.15 -14.55
C ALA A 62 9.82 -12.23 -14.04
N GLN A 63 10.36 -12.05 -12.84
CA GLN A 63 11.30 -13.01 -12.24
C GLN A 63 10.59 -14.29 -11.75
N ALA A 64 9.36 -14.17 -11.26
CA ALA A 64 8.49 -15.30 -10.94
C ALA A 64 8.17 -16.12 -12.20
N ALA A 65 7.80 -15.47 -13.30
CA ALA A 65 7.56 -16.15 -14.58
C ALA A 65 8.82 -16.85 -15.11
N ALA A 66 9.98 -16.20 -15.03
CA ALA A 66 11.26 -16.78 -15.44
C ALA A 66 11.68 -17.99 -14.59
N SER A 67 11.26 -18.06 -13.33
CA SER A 67 11.48 -19.21 -12.45
C SER A 67 10.40 -20.30 -12.58
N GLY A 68 9.48 -20.15 -13.54
CA GLY A 68 8.42 -21.10 -13.82
C GLY A 68 7.30 -21.09 -12.76
N LEU A 69 7.18 -20.00 -12.00
CA LEU A 69 6.07 -19.74 -11.09
C LEU A 69 4.90 -19.18 -11.92
N THR A 70 4.04 -20.09 -12.40
CA THR A 70 2.85 -19.73 -13.17
C THR A 70 1.67 -19.42 -12.24
N PRO A 71 0.62 -18.70 -12.71
CA PRO A 71 -0.57 -18.43 -11.90
C PRO A 71 -1.26 -19.69 -11.34
N GLU A 72 -1.13 -20.83 -12.02
CA GLU A 72 -1.64 -22.12 -11.58
C GLU A 72 -0.83 -22.65 -10.40
N LYS A 73 0.50 -22.65 -10.49
CA LYS A 73 1.37 -23.04 -9.37
C LYS A 73 1.26 -22.10 -8.18
N LEU A 74 1.03 -20.81 -8.43
CA LEU A 74 0.76 -19.82 -7.39
C LEU A 74 -0.52 -20.14 -6.63
N ARG A 75 -1.57 -20.65 -7.29
CA ARG A 75 -2.79 -21.14 -6.62
C ARG A 75 -2.53 -22.38 -5.79
N ASP A 76 -1.67 -23.28 -6.26
CA ASP A 76 -1.31 -24.49 -5.50
C ASP A 76 -0.53 -24.15 -4.23
N ILE A 77 0.34 -23.13 -4.29
CA ILE A 77 1.15 -22.67 -3.14
C ILE A 77 0.34 -21.76 -2.20
N LEU A 78 -0.54 -20.93 -2.76
CA LEU A 78 -1.34 -19.93 -2.04
C LEU A 78 -2.83 -20.10 -2.41
N PRO A 79 -3.51 -21.13 -1.89
CA PRO A 79 -4.89 -21.46 -2.27
C PRO A 79 -5.91 -20.35 -1.91
N ASP A 80 -5.62 -19.56 -0.88
CA ASP A 80 -6.49 -18.48 -0.40
C ASP A 80 -6.19 -17.13 -1.05
N PHE A 81 -5.22 -17.04 -1.97
CA PHE A 81 -4.86 -15.78 -2.60
C PHE A 81 -5.79 -15.48 -3.79
N PRO A 82 -6.48 -14.32 -3.81
CA PRO A 82 -7.40 -13.99 -4.90
C PRO A 82 -6.62 -13.66 -6.19
N VAL A 83 -6.53 -14.63 -7.10
CA VAL A 83 -5.79 -14.51 -8.39
C VAL A 83 -6.53 -13.68 -9.45
N GLU A 84 -7.63 -12.99 -9.09
CA GLU A 84 -8.39 -12.14 -10.03
C GLU A 84 -7.64 -10.88 -10.51
N LEU A 85 -6.41 -10.65 -10.07
CA LEU A 85 -5.62 -9.47 -10.46
C LEU A 85 -4.85 -9.60 -11.80
N ALA A 86 -4.91 -10.74 -12.48
CA ALA A 86 -4.12 -10.98 -13.70
C ALA A 86 -4.82 -10.64 -15.04
N LYS A 87 -6.01 -10.01 -15.02
CA LYS A 87 -6.78 -9.68 -16.24
C LYS A 87 -7.02 -8.17 -16.45
N ARG A 88 -6.03 -7.33 -16.23
CA ARG A 88 -6.08 -5.91 -16.61
C ARG A 88 -4.88 -5.52 -17.46
#